data_AF-A0A084SMZ6-F1
#
_entry.id   AF-A0A084SMZ6-F1
#
_cell.length_a   1.000
_cell.length_b   1.000
_cell.length_c   1.000
_cell.angle_alpha   90.00
_cell.angle_beta   90.00
_cell.angle_gamma   90.00
#
_symmetry.space_group_name_H-M   'P 1'
#
loop_
_entity.id
_entity.type
_entity.pdbx_description
1 polymer ?
#
loop_
_entity_poly.entity_id
_entity_poly.type
_entity_poly.pdbx_seq_one_letter_code
_entity_poly.pdbx_strand_id
1 'polypeptide(L)'
;MEPTTDLATCLLCGAGASPALNLPRFAGAACQGCAQRVGHLLVQDPTQLTDIWPLLADDVDDEPEPTVQRADGKTVELRQVIAEMKRELSVEDRMKLAEMYGEIGLIREQLEECGRVLVAAPAAGLAQRALDVLFSEELCSPRGIEELRGRLFPA
;
A
#
# COMPACT_ATOMS: atom_id res chain seq x y z
N MET A 1 -26.34 -21.34 7.41
CA MET A 1 -26.49 -20.08 6.68
C MET A 1 -25.11 -19.65 6.28
N GLU A 2 -24.77 -19.83 5.01
CA GLU A 2 -23.53 -19.26 4.46
C GLU A 2 -23.71 -17.74 4.45
N PRO A 3 -22.73 -16.95 4.92
CA PRO A 3 -22.83 -15.50 4.83
C PRO A 3 -22.82 -15.16 3.34
N THR A 4 -23.96 -14.68 2.84
CA THR A 4 -24.06 -14.06 1.52
C THR A 4 -23.03 -12.94 1.48
N THR A 5 -22.00 -13.11 0.66
CA THR A 5 -21.01 -12.05 0.42
C THR A 5 -21.79 -10.89 -0.19
N ASP A 6 -22.01 -9.82 0.57
CA ASP A 6 -22.77 -8.67 0.11
C ASP A 6 -22.12 -8.13 -1.17
N LEU A 7 -22.88 -8.17 -2.26
CA LEU A 7 -22.47 -7.62 -3.54
C LEU A 7 -22.47 -6.09 -3.43
N ALA A 8 -21.37 -5.52 -2.96
CA ALA A 8 -21.15 -4.09 -2.93
C ALA A 8 -20.76 -3.59 -4.33
N THR A 9 -21.02 -2.32 -4.63
CA THR A 9 -20.43 -1.68 -5.81
C THR A 9 -19.05 -1.14 -5.47
N CYS A 10 -18.05 -1.46 -6.28
CA CYS A 10 -16.70 -0.95 -6.10
C CYS A 10 -16.68 0.58 -6.32
N LEU A 11 -16.24 1.34 -5.32
CA LEU A 11 -16.17 2.81 -5.40
C LEU A 11 -15.18 3.31 -6.47
N LEU A 12 -14.20 2.48 -6.85
CA LEU A 12 -13.16 2.84 -7.80
C LEU A 12 -13.61 2.61 -9.26
N CYS A 13 -14.07 1.41 -9.60
CA CYS A 13 -14.44 1.07 -11.00
C CYS A 13 -15.95 0.99 -11.27
N GLY A 14 -16.81 1.04 -10.25
CA GLY A 14 -18.26 0.92 -10.39
C GLY A 14 -18.78 -0.49 -10.68
N ALA A 15 -17.91 -1.51 -10.76
CA ALA A 15 -18.33 -2.91 -10.95
C ALA A 15 -18.76 -3.55 -9.62
N GLY A 16 -19.45 -4.69 -9.68
CA GLY A 16 -19.74 -5.50 -8.50
C GLY A 16 -18.44 -5.98 -7.83
N ALA A 17 -18.36 -5.84 -6.52
CA ALA A 17 -17.24 -6.27 -5.69
C ALA A 17 -17.62 -7.55 -4.94
N SER A 18 -16.90 -8.64 -5.25
CA SER A 18 -17.01 -9.91 -4.54
C SER A 18 -15.63 -10.62 -4.57
N PRO A 19 -14.93 -10.75 -3.42
CA PRO A 19 -15.29 -10.18 -2.13
C PRO A 19 -15.25 -8.64 -2.16
N ALA A 20 -16.14 -8.03 -1.38
CA ALA A 20 -16.12 -6.59 -1.12
C ALA A 20 -15.08 -6.29 -0.04
N LEU A 21 -14.06 -5.49 -0.38
CA LEU A 21 -13.03 -5.07 0.55
C LEU A 21 -13.35 -3.66 1.05
N ASN A 22 -13.55 -3.48 2.35
CA ASN A 22 -13.97 -2.20 2.92
C ASN A 22 -12.87 -1.14 2.78
N LEU A 23 -13.30 0.10 2.56
CA LEU A 23 -12.46 1.30 2.53
C LEU A 23 -12.88 2.17 3.73
N PRO A 24 -12.24 2.04 4.92
CA PRO A 24 -12.76 2.57 6.18
C PRO A 24 -13.11 4.06 6.14
N ARG A 25 -12.30 4.89 5.48
CA ARG A 25 -12.55 6.33 5.34
C ARG A 25 -13.78 6.69 4.48
N PHE A 26 -14.22 5.82 3.58
CA PHE A 26 -15.14 6.18 2.49
C PHE A 26 -16.50 5.48 2.55
N ALA A 27 -16.80 4.78 3.64
CA ALA A 27 -18.07 4.06 3.84
C ALA A 27 -18.51 3.24 2.60
N GLY A 28 -17.55 2.56 1.96
CA GLY A 28 -17.79 1.72 0.79
C GLY A 28 -16.68 0.71 0.57
N ALA A 29 -16.64 0.10 -0.62
CA ALA A 29 -15.76 -1.03 -0.88
C ALA A 29 -14.97 -0.93 -2.18
N ALA A 30 -13.85 -1.64 -2.25
CA ALA A 30 -13.10 -1.95 -3.45
C ALA A 30 -13.27 -3.43 -3.83
N CYS A 31 -13.22 -3.73 -5.13
CA CYS A 31 -12.98 -5.10 -5.58
C CYS A 31 -11.48 -5.42 -5.52
N GLN A 32 -11.13 -6.71 -5.49
CA GLN A 32 -9.74 -7.17 -5.47
C GLN A 32 -8.90 -6.57 -6.60
N GLY A 33 -9.46 -6.50 -7.83
CA GLY A 33 -8.75 -5.93 -8.96
C GLY A 33 -8.40 -4.45 -8.79
N CYS A 34 -9.28 -3.66 -8.18
CA CYS A 34 -8.96 -2.26 -7.89
C CYS A 34 -7.98 -2.13 -6.72
N ALA A 35 -8.09 -2.97 -5.69
CA ALA A 35 -7.10 -3.01 -4.60
C ALA A 35 -5.69 -3.30 -5.13
N GLN A 36 -5.54 -4.27 -6.03
CA GLN A 36 -4.25 -4.57 -6.66
C GLN A 36 -3.73 -3.39 -7.49
N ARG A 37 -4.59 -2.71 -8.27
CA ARG A 37 -4.21 -1.52 -9.03
C ARG A 37 -3.75 -0.36 -8.14
N VAL A 38 -4.41 -0.16 -7.01
CA VAL A 38 -3.98 0.80 -5.98
C VAL A 38 -2.58 0.45 -5.49
N GLY A 39 -2.32 -0.82 -5.18
CA GLY A 39 -0.98 -1.29 -4.80
C GLY A 39 0.07 -1.01 -5.88
N HIS A 40 -0.24 -1.28 -7.15
CA HIS A 40 0.68 -0.98 -8.25
C HIS A 40 1.00 0.50 -8.37
N LEU A 41 -0.03 1.35 -8.28
CA LEU A 41 0.15 2.80 -8.32
C LEU A 41 1.09 3.27 -7.20
N LEU A 42 0.87 2.79 -5.98
CA LEU A 42 1.67 3.16 -4.81
C LEU A 42 3.12 2.73 -4.90
N VAL A 43 3.41 1.55 -5.44
CA VAL A 43 4.78 1.04 -5.56
C VAL A 43 5.53 1.64 -6.75
N GLN A 44 4.82 2.06 -7.81
CA GLN A 44 5.44 2.61 -9.01
C GLN A 44 5.89 4.06 -8.85
N ASP A 45 5.04 4.91 -8.25
CA ASP A 45 5.33 6.33 -8.12
C ASP A 45 4.68 6.95 -6.87
N PRO A 46 5.20 6.63 -5.66
CA PRO A 46 4.60 7.07 -4.40
C PRO A 46 4.60 8.61 -4.25
N THR A 47 5.60 9.30 -4.81
CA THR A 47 5.75 10.76 -4.68
C THR A 47 4.63 11.54 -5.38
N GLN A 48 4.04 10.99 -6.43
CA GLN A 48 2.91 11.59 -7.15
C GLN A 48 1.55 11.36 -6.45
N LEU A 49 1.55 10.67 -5.31
CA LEU A 49 0.34 10.29 -4.58
C LEU A 49 0.18 11.06 -3.27
N THR A 50 0.96 12.11 -3.07
CA THR A 50 0.89 12.97 -1.87
C THR A 50 -0.46 13.66 -1.67
N ASP A 51 -1.24 13.88 -2.74
CA ASP A 51 -2.63 14.38 -2.62
C ASP A 51 -3.58 13.34 -1.98
N ILE A 52 -3.24 12.05 -2.08
CA ILE A 52 -4.00 10.92 -1.54
C ILE A 52 -3.43 10.53 -0.16
N TRP A 53 -2.11 10.40 -0.06
CA TRP A 53 -1.36 10.08 1.15
C TRP A 53 -0.28 11.13 1.40
N PRO A 54 -0.60 12.22 2.13
CA PRO A 54 0.32 13.35 2.34
C PRO A 54 1.66 12.96 2.98
N LEU A 55 1.67 11.90 3.78
CA LEU A 55 2.87 11.37 4.46
C LEU A 55 3.83 10.60 3.52
N LEU A 56 3.51 10.51 2.23
CA LEU A 56 4.46 10.10 1.19
C LEU A 56 5.35 11.26 0.71
N ALA A 57 5.10 12.49 1.14
CA ALA A 57 5.98 13.60 0.79
C ALA A 57 7.39 13.27 1.28
N ASP A 58 8.39 13.42 0.40
CA ASP A 58 9.77 13.26 0.80
C ASP A 58 10.06 14.29 1.90
N ASP A 59 10.37 13.82 3.11
CA ASP A 59 11.30 14.56 3.94
C ASP A 59 12.58 14.60 3.12
N VAL A 60 12.93 15.78 2.61
CA VAL A 60 14.18 15.99 1.88
C VAL A 60 15.30 15.84 2.91
N ASP A 61 15.62 14.59 3.24
CA ASP A 61 16.76 14.26 4.06
C ASP A 61 17.98 14.45 3.15
N ASP A 62 18.61 15.62 3.27
CA ASP A 62 19.92 15.92 2.67
C ASP A 62 21.04 15.04 3.28
N GLU A 63 20.71 14.08 4.16
CA GLU A 63 21.65 13.14 4.72
C GLU A 63 22.08 12.08 3.68
N PRO A 64 23.39 11.83 3.54
CA PRO A 64 23.87 10.83 2.61
C PRO A 64 23.38 9.43 3.02
N GLU A 65 22.78 8.72 2.07
CA GLU A 65 22.32 7.35 2.26
C GLU A 65 23.42 6.47 2.88
N PRO A 66 23.15 5.78 4.00
CA PRO A 66 24.15 4.96 4.67
C PRO A 66 24.61 3.79 3.77
N THR A 67 25.91 3.51 3.79
CA THR A 67 26.50 2.41 3.01
C THR A 67 27.02 1.28 3.90
N VAL A 68 26.96 0.05 3.39
CA VAL A 68 27.45 -1.17 4.05
C VAL A 68 28.43 -1.91 3.15
N GLN A 69 29.47 -2.49 3.77
CA GLN A 69 30.45 -3.30 3.07
C GLN A 69 30.00 -4.77 3.07
N ARG A 70 29.84 -5.35 1.88
CA ARG A 70 29.48 -6.76 1.69
C ARG A 70 30.69 -7.68 1.92
N ALA A 71 30.39 -8.96 2.14
CA ALA A 71 31.40 -10.01 2.30
C ALA A 71 32.31 -10.20 1.06
N ASP A 72 31.86 -9.77 -0.13
CA ASP A 72 32.65 -9.76 -1.37
C ASP A 72 33.55 -8.51 -1.50
N GLY A 73 33.58 -7.66 -0.47
CA GLY A 73 34.38 -6.44 -0.40
C GLY A 73 33.75 -5.21 -1.05
N LYS A 74 32.58 -5.33 -1.68
CA LYS A 74 31.90 -4.21 -2.33
C LYS A 74 31.13 -3.35 -1.33
N THR A 75 31.23 -2.03 -1.48
CA THR A 75 30.37 -1.07 -0.78
C THR A 75 29.08 -0.88 -1.55
N VAL A 76 27.95 -1.05 -0.88
CA VAL A 76 26.61 -0.82 -1.45
C VAL A 76 25.79 0.05 -0.50
N GLU A 77 24.74 0.67 -1.02
CA GLU A 77 23.79 1.42 -0.20
C GLU A 77 22.97 0.46 0.68
N LEU A 78 22.69 0.86 1.93
CA LEU A 78 21.93 0.06 2.89
C LEU A 78 20.53 -0.26 2.37
N ARG A 79 19.85 0.70 1.74
CA ARG A 79 18.56 0.46 1.06
C ARG A 79 18.60 -0.68 0.04
N GLN A 80 19.71 -0.88 -0.66
CA GLN A 80 19.83 -1.97 -1.64
C GLN A 80 19.88 -3.33 -0.95
N VAL A 81 20.61 -3.43 0.16
CA VAL A 81 20.67 -4.65 0.98
C VAL A 81 19.31 -4.96 1.59
N ILE A 82 18.64 -3.95 2.15
CA ILE A 82 17.29 -4.09 2.69
C ILE A 82 16.31 -4.54 1.60
N ALA A 83 16.37 -3.94 0.41
CA ALA A 83 15.52 -4.32 -0.71
C ALA A 83 15.74 -5.77 -1.14
N GLU A 84 16.99 -6.24 -1.17
CA GLU A 84 17.32 -7.64 -1.46
C GLU A 84 16.76 -8.59 -0.40
N MET A 85 16.97 -8.31 0.89
CA MET A 85 16.43 -9.11 1.99
C MET A 85 14.90 -9.18 1.94
N LYS A 86 14.25 -8.07 1.58
CA LYS A 86 12.79 -8.03 1.45
C LYS A 86 12.25 -8.85 0.28
N ARG A 87 13.05 -9.15 -0.77
CA ARG A 87 12.56 -9.91 -1.95
C ARG A 87 12.06 -11.31 -1.58
N GLU A 88 12.62 -11.91 -0.54
CA GLU A 88 12.28 -13.27 -0.10
C GLU A 88 11.12 -13.32 0.89
N LEU A 89 10.63 -12.16 1.36
CA LEU A 89 9.54 -12.12 2.32
C LEU A 89 8.23 -12.63 1.72
N SER A 90 7.55 -13.49 2.47
CA SER A 90 6.18 -13.88 2.17
C SER A 90 5.25 -12.66 2.23
N VAL A 91 4.09 -12.75 1.59
CA VAL A 91 3.10 -11.65 1.63
C VAL A 91 2.60 -11.41 3.06
N GLU A 92 2.52 -12.45 3.88
CA GLU A 92 2.15 -12.32 5.28
C GLU A 92 3.23 -11.59 6.09
N ASP A 93 4.51 -11.91 5.86
CA ASP A 93 5.61 -11.26 6.56
C ASP A 93 5.77 -9.80 6.12
N ARG A 94 5.46 -9.48 4.86
CA ARG A 94 5.34 -8.08 4.41
C ARG A 94 4.25 -7.32 5.14
N MET A 95 3.09 -7.95 5.36
CA MET A 95 2.02 -7.30 6.13
C MET A 95 2.43 -7.08 7.59
N LYS A 96 3.08 -8.07 8.22
CA LYS A 96 3.65 -7.91 9.58
C LYS A 96 4.67 -6.77 9.63
N LEU A 97 5.52 -6.67 8.61
CA LEU A 97 6.52 -5.60 8.51
C LEU A 97 5.85 -4.22 8.36
N ALA A 98 4.79 -4.11 7.56
CA ALA A 98 4.01 -2.87 7.44
C ALA A 98 3.41 -2.44 8.78
N GLU A 99 2.87 -3.38 9.56
CA GLU A 99 2.34 -3.12 10.90
C GLU A 99 3.43 -2.65 11.85
N MET A 100 4.57 -3.34 11.88
CA MET A 100 5.73 -2.92 12.69
C MET A 100 6.23 -1.52 12.32
N TYR A 101 6.26 -1.17 11.03
CA TYR A 101 6.63 0.17 10.58
C TYR A 101 5.67 1.24 11.11
N GLY A 102 4.37 0.98 11.09
CA GLY A 102 3.38 1.86 11.71
C GLY A 102 3.60 2.05 13.21
N GLU A 103 3.90 0.97 13.93
CA GLU A 103 4.13 1.02 15.39
C GLU A 103 5.34 1.87 15.79
N ILE A 104 6.39 1.90 14.96
CA ILE A 104 7.61 2.68 15.21
C ILE A 104 7.63 4.05 14.51
N GLY A 105 6.54 4.44 13.84
CA GLY A 105 6.39 5.75 13.20
C GLY A 105 7.00 5.88 11.81
N LEU A 106 7.41 4.78 11.18
CA LEU A 106 7.90 4.75 9.78
C LEU A 106 6.72 4.65 8.80
N ILE A 107 5.94 5.73 8.73
CA ILE A 107 4.65 5.73 8.01
C ILE A 107 4.83 5.56 6.50
N ARG A 108 5.87 6.15 5.91
CA ARG A 108 6.12 5.99 4.47
C ARG A 108 6.36 4.52 4.14
N GLU A 109 7.23 3.85 4.88
CA GLU A 109 7.56 2.44 4.71
C GLU A 109 6.35 1.54 4.96
N GLN A 110 5.51 1.89 5.94
CA GLN A 110 4.23 1.22 6.18
C GLN A 110 3.34 1.27 4.92
N LEU A 111 3.14 2.46 4.34
CA LEU A 111 2.34 2.64 3.13
C LEU A 111 2.93 1.84 1.95
N GLU A 112 4.24 1.93 1.73
CA GLU A 112 4.92 1.19 0.66
C GLU A 112 4.76 -0.34 0.79
N GLU A 113 4.93 -0.90 2.00
CA GLU A 113 4.74 -2.34 2.21
C GLU A 113 3.27 -2.75 2.04
N CYS A 114 2.30 -1.95 2.50
CA CYS A 114 0.88 -2.19 2.20
C CYS A 114 0.61 -2.20 0.69
N GLY A 115 1.24 -1.29 -0.07
CA GLY A 115 1.19 -1.30 -1.53
C GLY A 115 1.73 -2.61 -2.12
N ARG A 116 2.88 -3.08 -1.65
CA ARG A 116 3.50 -4.35 -2.09
C ARG A 116 2.65 -5.57 -1.74
N VAL A 117 2.00 -5.56 -0.56
CA VAL A 117 1.03 -6.59 -0.17
C VAL A 117 -0.10 -6.65 -1.18
N LEU A 118 -0.69 -5.51 -1.56
CA LEU A 118 -1.79 -5.47 -2.53
C LEU A 118 -1.37 -5.88 -3.95
N VAL A 119 -0.16 -5.51 -4.40
CA VAL A 119 0.40 -5.94 -5.70
C VAL A 119 0.41 -7.46 -5.84
N ALA A 120 0.71 -8.17 -4.75
CA ALA A 120 0.76 -9.63 -4.75
C ALA A 120 -0.61 -10.32 -4.87
N ALA A 121 -1.71 -9.56 -4.98
CA ALA A 121 -3.08 -10.05 -5.04
C ALA A 121 -3.39 -11.10 -3.95
N PRO A 122 -3.27 -10.71 -2.67
CA PRO A 122 -3.33 -11.66 -1.58
C PRO A 122 -4.76 -12.14 -1.32
N ALA A 123 -4.90 -13.12 -0.43
CA ALA A 123 -6.20 -13.50 0.11
C ALA A 123 -6.92 -12.29 0.72
N ALA A 124 -8.26 -12.30 0.67
CA ALA A 124 -9.10 -11.15 1.03
C ALA A 124 -8.79 -10.57 2.42
N GLY A 125 -8.48 -11.40 3.42
CA GLY A 125 -8.14 -10.92 4.77
C GLY A 125 -6.85 -10.10 4.83
N LEU A 126 -5.82 -10.47 4.05
CA LEU A 126 -4.58 -9.69 3.96
C LEU A 126 -4.77 -8.43 3.13
N ALA A 127 -5.56 -8.52 2.05
CA ALA A 127 -5.93 -7.35 1.26
C ALA A 127 -6.71 -6.33 2.12
N GLN A 128 -7.63 -6.81 2.96
CA GLN A 128 -8.40 -5.96 3.87
C GLN A 128 -7.49 -5.24 4.86
N ARG A 129 -6.56 -5.94 5.53
CA ARG A 129 -5.61 -5.33 6.46
C ARG A 129 -4.77 -4.22 5.81
N ALA A 130 -4.28 -4.45 4.59
CA ALA A 130 -3.54 -3.42 3.87
C ALA A 130 -4.43 -2.20 3.53
N LEU A 131 -5.69 -2.44 3.14
CA LEU A 131 -6.65 -1.36 2.86
C LEU A 131 -7.07 -0.62 4.14
N ASP A 132 -7.16 -1.30 5.29
CA ASP A 132 -7.49 -0.67 6.56
C ASP A 132 -6.45 0.39 6.94
N VAL A 133 -5.17 0.11 6.68
CA VAL A 133 -4.07 1.07 6.85
C VAL A 133 -4.15 2.16 5.79
N LEU A 134 -4.13 1.79 4.51
CA LEU A 134 -4.08 2.76 3.41
C LEU A 134 -5.28 3.72 3.42
N PHE A 135 -6.44 3.29 3.87
CA PHE A 135 -7.67 4.08 3.86
C PHE A 135 -8.12 4.45 5.28
N SER A 136 -7.18 4.54 6.23
CA SER A 136 -7.45 5.03 7.58
C SER A 136 -7.75 6.53 7.59
N GLU A 137 -8.36 7.02 8.68
CA GLU A 137 -8.69 8.45 8.78
C GLU A 137 -7.44 9.34 8.91
N GLU A 138 -6.37 8.78 9.47
CA GLU A 138 -5.11 9.45 9.75
C GLU A 138 -4.22 9.55 8.51
N LEU A 139 -4.24 8.51 7.66
CA LEU A 139 -3.27 8.38 6.56
C LEU A 139 -3.83 8.85 5.20
N CYS A 140 -5.13 8.67 4.96
CA CYS A 140 -5.74 8.95 3.67
C CYS A 140 -6.44 10.32 3.66
N SER A 141 -6.28 11.07 2.57
CA SER A 141 -6.98 12.33 2.32
C SER A 141 -8.50 12.16 2.20
N PRO A 142 -9.34 13.12 2.66
CA PRO A 142 -10.80 13.07 2.45
C PRO A 142 -11.22 13.00 0.98
N ARG A 143 -10.35 13.38 0.05
CA ARG A 143 -10.61 13.32 -1.40
C ARG A 143 -9.89 12.17 -2.10
N GLY A 144 -9.31 11.25 -1.32
CA GLY A 144 -8.46 10.18 -1.84
C GLY A 144 -9.13 9.30 -2.91
N ILE A 145 -10.44 9.07 -2.82
CA ILE A 145 -11.16 8.27 -3.82
C ILE A 145 -11.30 9.00 -5.16
N GLU A 146 -11.68 10.27 -5.18
CA GLU A 146 -11.77 11.02 -6.44
C GLU A 146 -10.41 11.08 -7.13
N GLU A 147 -9.36 11.35 -6.34
CA GLU A 147 -7.98 11.44 -6.78
C GLU A 147 -7.43 10.10 -7.30
N LEU A 148 -7.75 8.99 -6.64
CA LEU A 148 -7.38 7.64 -7.10
C LEU A 148 -8.12 7.26 -8.38
N ARG A 149 -9.42 7.58 -8.50
CA ARG A 149 -10.20 7.28 -9.70
C ARG A 149 -9.63 7.97 -10.92
N GLY A 150 -9.27 9.25 -10.81
CA GLY A 150 -8.66 10.01 -11.90
C GLY A 150 -7.34 9.41 -12.38
N ARG A 151 -6.54 8.83 -11.47
CA ARG A 151 -5.28 8.15 -11.79
C ARG A 151 -5.47 6.74 -12.37
N LEU A 152 -6.41 5.96 -11.83
CA LEU A 152 -6.63 4.56 -12.22
C LEU A 152 -7.46 4.39 -13.50
N PHE A 153 -8.31 5.37 -13.81
CA PHE A 153 -9.25 5.33 -14.93
C PHE A 153 -9.29 6.70 -15.64
N PRO A 154 -8.19 7.10 -16.31
CA PRO A 154 -8.16 8.35 -17.07
C PRO A 154 -9.17 8.29 -18.23
N ALA A 155 -9.82 9.42 -18.48
CA ALA A 155 -10.82 9.60 -19.54
C ALA A 155 -10.22 9.53 -20.96
#